data_AF-A0A6A5GF71-F1
#
_entry.id   AF-A0A6A5GF71-F1
#
_cell.length_a   1.000
_cell.length_b   1.000
_cell.length_c   1.000
_cell.angle_alpha   90.00
_cell.angle_beta   90.00
_cell.angle_gamma   90.00
#
_symmetry.space_group_name_H-M   'P 1'
#
loop_
_entity.id
_entity.type
_entity.pdbx_description
1 polymer ?
#
loop_
_entity_poly.entity_id
_entity_poly.type
_entity_poly.pdbx_seq_one_letter_code
_entity_poly.pdbx_strand_id
1 'polypeptide(L)'
;MGTPSYILPNGKRFDSLHLDELYPDRESKDEAGQRYQKMHEQYWNSSDRMLKGPLDRVQLDLSEMLLLSALIYWDFGITNQSEECIETCQQMRKIVIEELADYEKSKLPHGDHSFRIMEIVGILQCIHKASYVIKECGLVVKIYGLNGKDCPLYEISDG
;
A
#
# COMPACT_ATOMS: atom_id res chain seq x y z
N MET A 1 -1.42 -19.11 12.68
CA MET A 1 -1.17 -17.99 11.76
C MET A 1 -0.14 -17.10 12.45
N GLY A 2 0.94 -16.74 11.74
CA GLY A 2 2.01 -15.93 12.32
C GLY A 2 1.54 -14.50 12.61
N THR A 3 2.14 -13.87 13.61
CA THR A 3 1.86 -12.48 13.95
C THR A 3 2.27 -11.53 12.81
N PRO A 4 1.48 -10.52 12.44
CA PRO A 4 1.83 -9.63 11.34
C PRO A 4 3.06 -8.79 11.74
N SER A 5 4.20 -9.14 11.15
CA SER A 5 5.44 -8.40 11.31
C SER A 5 5.70 -7.55 10.08
N TYR A 6 6.15 -6.33 10.32
CA TYR A 6 6.48 -5.34 9.30
C TYR A 6 7.96 -5.01 9.39
N ILE A 7 8.55 -4.66 8.23
CA ILE A 7 9.92 -4.19 8.13
C ILE A 7 9.87 -2.76 7.62
N LEU A 8 10.37 -1.83 8.42
CA LEU A 8 10.47 -0.42 8.05
C LEU A 8 11.64 -0.20 7.06
N PRO A 9 11.66 0.93 6.33
CA PRO A 9 12.76 1.25 5.41
C PRO A 9 14.15 1.29 6.07
N ASN A 10 14.21 1.59 7.37
CA ASN A 10 15.45 1.56 8.17
C ASN A 10 15.84 0.14 8.65
N GLY A 11 15.11 -0.89 8.24
CA GLY A 11 15.33 -2.28 8.64
C GLY A 11 14.77 -2.67 10.01
N LYS A 12 14.22 -1.72 10.80
CA LYS A 12 13.56 -2.04 12.07
C LYS A 12 12.33 -2.89 11.81
N ARG A 13 12.21 -3.97 12.57
CA ARG A 13 11.02 -4.82 12.57
C ARG A 13 10.09 -4.38 13.69
N PHE A 14 8.79 -4.41 13.44
CA PHE A 14 7.80 -4.22 14.50
C PHE A 14 6.59 -5.14 14.25
N ASP A 15 5.92 -5.47 15.34
CA ASP A 15 4.67 -6.22 15.34
C ASP A 15 3.50 -5.23 15.43
N SER A 16 2.51 -5.36 14.54
CA SER A 16 1.32 -4.50 14.59
C SER A 16 0.49 -4.67 15.87
N LEU A 17 0.70 -5.73 16.64
CA LEU A 17 0.09 -5.92 17.96
C LEU A 17 0.84 -5.18 19.08
N HIS A 18 2.07 -4.73 18.84
CA HIS A 18 2.94 -4.03 19.79
C HIS A 18 3.34 -2.65 19.26
N LEU A 19 2.33 -1.80 19.02
CA LEU A 19 2.53 -0.45 18.47
C LEU A 19 3.19 0.52 19.45
N ASP A 20 3.23 0.17 20.73
CA ASP A 20 3.97 0.84 21.79
C ASP A 20 5.47 0.93 21.47
N GLU A 21 6.05 -0.07 20.80
CA GLU A 21 7.46 -0.06 20.35
C GLU A 21 7.73 0.96 19.23
N LEU A 22 6.69 1.35 18.49
CA LEU A 22 6.77 2.32 17.39
C LEU A 22 6.46 3.74 17.87
N TYR A 23 5.62 3.89 18.90
CA TYR A 23 5.17 5.18 19.44
C TYR A 23 5.43 5.31 20.96
N PRO A 24 6.69 5.27 21.42
CA PRO A 24 7.01 5.30 22.85
C PRO A 24 6.64 6.62 23.54
N ASP A 25 6.60 7.73 22.80
CA ASP A 25 6.42 9.09 23.34
C ASP A 25 4.98 9.44 23.75
N ARG A 26 4.00 8.54 23.57
CA ARG A 26 2.59 8.80 23.92
C ARG A 26 1.98 7.71 24.80
N GLU A 27 2.73 7.23 25.80
CA GLU A 27 2.17 6.61 27.02
C GLU A 27 1.38 7.61 27.91
N SER A 28 0.82 8.69 27.36
CA SER A 28 -0.04 9.53 28.19
C SER A 28 -1.28 8.70 28.54
N LYS A 29 -1.39 8.30 29.80
CA LYS A 29 -2.59 7.67 30.39
C LYS A 29 -3.86 8.53 30.27
N ASP A 30 -3.75 9.71 29.65
CA ASP A 30 -4.86 10.57 29.33
C ASP A 30 -5.70 10.02 28.17
N GLU A 31 -6.91 10.55 28.00
CA GLU A 31 -7.82 10.10 26.95
C GLU A 31 -7.28 10.34 25.54
N ALA A 32 -6.37 11.30 25.36
CA ALA A 32 -5.81 11.64 24.05
C ALA A 32 -4.82 10.58 23.57
N GLY A 33 -3.94 10.08 24.45
CA GLY A 33 -3.02 8.97 24.17
C GLY A 33 -3.77 7.68 23.83
N GLN A 34 -4.83 7.36 24.59
CA GLN A 34 -5.66 6.18 24.32
C GLN A 34 -6.40 6.26 22.97
N ARG A 35 -6.94 7.44 22.62
CA ARG A 35 -7.59 7.66 21.30
C ARG A 35 -6.59 7.54 20.16
N TYR A 36 -5.37 8.04 20.35
CA TYR A 36 -4.29 7.93 19.39
C TYR A 36 -3.90 6.47 19.11
N GLN A 37 -3.66 5.69 20.16
CA GLN A 37 -3.31 4.28 20.05
C GLN A 37 -4.40 3.49 19.30
N LYS A 38 -5.67 3.66 19.69
CA LYS A 38 -6.80 2.98 19.05
C LYS A 38 -6.93 3.31 17.56
N MET A 39 -6.64 4.55 17.16
CA MET A 39 -6.65 4.97 15.76
C MET A 39 -5.54 4.28 14.96
N HIS A 40 -4.33 4.21 15.51
CA HIS A 40 -3.21 3.51 14.87
C HIS A 40 -3.43 1.99 14.78
N GLU A 41 -4.02 1.36 15.81
CA GLU A 41 -4.42 -0.05 15.74
C GLU A 41 -5.41 -0.31 14.61
N GLN A 42 -6.44 0.55 14.46
CA GLN A 42 -7.40 0.43 13.36
C GLN A 42 -6.75 0.61 11.99
N TYR A 43 -5.79 1.53 11.89
CA TYR A 43 -4.99 1.72 10.69
C TYR A 43 -4.21 0.45 10.31
N TRP A 44 -3.41 -0.10 11.25
CA TRP A 44 -2.58 -1.27 10.97
C TRP A 44 -3.40 -2.51 10.68
N ASN A 45 -4.50 -2.74 11.40
CA ASN A 45 -5.45 -3.81 11.11
C ASN A 45 -6.07 -3.67 9.70
N SER A 46 -6.36 -2.44 9.27
CA SER A 46 -6.87 -2.18 7.92
C SER A 46 -5.80 -2.41 6.86
N SER A 47 -4.57 -1.94 7.09
CA SER A 47 -3.41 -2.16 6.23
C SER A 47 -3.12 -3.65 6.04
N ASP A 48 -3.14 -4.43 7.13
CA ASP A 48 -2.93 -5.86 7.10
C ASP A 48 -3.98 -6.56 6.22
N ARG A 49 -5.26 -6.29 6.47
CA ARG A 49 -6.37 -6.90 5.74
C ARG A 49 -6.45 -6.46 4.27
N MET A 50 -6.18 -5.19 3.98
CA MET A 50 -6.43 -4.62 2.65
C MET A 50 -5.25 -4.74 1.70
N LEU A 51 -4.01 -4.79 2.20
CA LEU A 51 -2.80 -4.77 1.37
C LEU A 51 -1.83 -5.90 1.69
N LYS A 52 -1.39 -6.02 2.95
CA LYS A 52 -0.38 -7.03 3.31
C LYS A 52 -0.87 -8.45 3.07
N GLY A 53 -2.05 -8.81 3.56
CA GLY A 53 -2.65 -10.12 3.37
C GLY A 53 -2.80 -10.51 1.90
N PRO A 54 -3.36 -9.65 1.03
CA PRO A 54 -3.39 -9.89 -0.42
C PRO A 54 -2.00 -10.07 -1.05
N LEU A 55 -1.02 -9.22 -0.72
CA LEU A 55 0.36 -9.34 -1.22
C LEU A 55 1.02 -10.65 -0.78
N ASP A 56 0.88 -11.01 0.49
CA ASP A 56 1.40 -12.26 1.07
C ASP A 56 0.76 -13.49 0.41
N ARG A 57 -0.48 -13.40 -0.11
CA ARG A 57 -1.15 -14.49 -0.81
C ARG A 57 -0.75 -14.58 -2.28
N VAL A 58 -0.64 -13.45 -2.97
CA VAL A 58 -0.31 -13.42 -4.40
C VAL A 58 1.14 -13.86 -4.65
N GLN A 59 2.05 -13.67 -3.67
CA GLN A 59 3.44 -14.13 -3.77
C GLN A 59 4.08 -13.63 -5.08
N LEU A 60 4.14 -12.32 -5.23
CA LEU A 60 4.74 -11.70 -6.40
C LEU A 60 6.24 -12.00 -6.44
N ASP A 61 6.75 -12.45 -7.58
CA ASP A 61 8.18 -12.45 -7.82
C ASP A 61 8.69 -11.03 -8.18
N LEU A 62 10.01 -10.92 -8.36
CA LEU A 62 10.65 -9.63 -8.64
C LEU A 62 10.15 -8.99 -9.95
N SER A 63 9.96 -9.78 -11.00
CA SER A 63 9.53 -9.26 -12.30
C SER A 63 8.06 -8.83 -12.26
N GLU A 64 7.20 -9.63 -11.63
CA GLU A 64 5.79 -9.27 -11.41
C GLU A 64 5.67 -7.99 -10.57
N MET A 65 6.51 -7.84 -9.54
CA MET A 65 6.56 -6.63 -8.72
C MET A 65 7.02 -5.42 -9.53
N LEU A 66 8.05 -5.54 -10.38
CA LEU A 66 8.49 -4.42 -11.22
C LEU A 66 7.40 -3.98 -12.21
N LEU A 67 6.70 -4.93 -12.84
CA LEU A 67 5.60 -4.65 -13.75
C LEU A 67 4.41 -4.03 -13.02
N LEU A 68 4.06 -4.52 -11.82
CA LEU A 68 3.04 -3.92 -10.98
C LEU A 68 3.43 -2.49 -10.56
N SER A 69 4.68 -2.22 -10.21
CA SER A 69 5.19 -0.87 -9.96
C SER A 69 5.05 0.04 -11.17
N ALA A 70 5.31 -0.46 -12.38
CA ALA A 70 5.11 0.30 -13.61
C ALA A 70 3.62 0.62 -13.85
N LEU A 71 2.70 -0.31 -13.54
CA LEU A 71 1.26 -0.05 -13.60
C LEU A 71 0.79 1.01 -12.60
N ILE A 72 1.40 1.06 -11.41
CA ILE A 72 1.14 2.10 -10.41
C ILE A 72 1.69 3.46 -10.89
N TYR A 73 2.87 3.48 -11.50
CA TYR A 73 3.49 4.70 -12.00
C TYR A 73 2.70 5.32 -13.16
N TRP A 74 2.29 4.51 -14.13
CA TRP A 74 1.53 4.95 -15.29
C TRP A 74 0.02 5.08 -15.02
N ASP A 75 -0.38 5.39 -13.79
CA ASP A 75 -1.80 5.55 -13.44
C ASP A 75 -2.41 6.78 -14.14
N PHE A 76 -3.72 6.76 -14.30
CA PHE A 76 -4.47 7.84 -14.95
C PHE A 76 -5.78 8.13 -14.21
N GLY A 77 -6.33 9.33 -14.39
CA GLY A 77 -7.51 9.78 -13.64
C GLY A 77 -7.14 10.51 -12.33
N ILE A 78 -5.91 11.01 -12.25
CA ILE A 78 -5.43 11.86 -11.15
C ILE A 78 -5.94 13.29 -11.39
N THR A 79 -6.26 14.02 -10.32
CA THR A 79 -6.73 15.40 -10.40
C THR A 79 -5.70 16.29 -11.11
N ASN A 80 -6.17 17.13 -12.04
CA ASN A 80 -5.34 18.05 -12.84
C ASN A 80 -4.32 17.38 -13.78
N GLN A 81 -4.51 16.10 -14.13
CA GLN A 81 -3.72 15.45 -15.18
C GLN A 81 -4.14 15.99 -16.57
N SER A 82 -3.17 16.33 -17.43
CA SER A 82 -3.47 16.78 -18.79
C SER A 82 -3.99 15.63 -19.66
N GLU A 83 -4.76 15.95 -20.71
CA GLU A 83 -5.25 14.95 -21.67
C GLU A 83 -4.10 14.19 -22.33
N GLU A 84 -3.04 14.88 -22.76
CA GLU A 84 -1.82 14.27 -23.32
C GLU A 84 -1.17 13.26 -22.36
N CYS A 85 -1.12 13.58 -21.06
CA CYS A 85 -0.58 12.68 -20.04
C CYS A 85 -1.49 11.46 -19.82
N ILE A 86 -2.81 11.65 -19.82
CA ILE A 86 -3.78 10.53 -19.73
C ILE A 86 -3.58 9.58 -20.91
N GLU A 87 -3.49 10.10 -22.14
CA GLU A 87 -3.28 9.29 -23.34
C GLU A 87 -1.96 8.51 -23.27
N THR A 88 -0.89 9.18 -22.82
CA THR A 88 0.42 8.54 -22.64
C THR A 88 0.37 7.42 -21.59
N CYS A 89 -0.25 7.68 -20.42
CA CYS A 89 -0.41 6.69 -19.37
C CYS A 89 -1.23 5.47 -19.85
N GLN A 90 -2.30 5.70 -20.61
CA GLN A 90 -3.10 4.61 -21.18
C GLN A 90 -2.28 3.74 -22.16
N GLN A 91 -1.50 4.36 -23.04
CA GLN A 91 -0.61 3.65 -23.97
C GLN A 91 0.44 2.84 -23.21
N MET A 92 1.09 3.44 -22.22
CA MET A 92 2.12 2.76 -21.43
C MET A 92 1.55 1.60 -20.61
N ARG A 93 0.38 1.74 -20.00
CA ARG A 93 -0.26 0.62 -19.28
C ARG A 93 -0.61 -0.54 -20.18
N LYS A 94 -1.03 -0.27 -21.42
CA LYS A 94 -1.27 -1.33 -22.41
C LYS A 94 0.02 -2.14 -22.66
N ILE A 95 1.14 -1.45 -22.91
CA ILE A 95 2.45 -2.08 -23.11
C ILE A 95 2.85 -2.91 -21.87
N VAL A 96 2.71 -2.36 -20.66
CA VAL A 96 3.07 -3.07 -19.42
C VAL A 96 2.21 -4.32 -19.21
N ILE A 97 0.91 -4.29 -19.55
CA ILE A 97 0.03 -5.46 -19.46
C ILE A 97 0.41 -6.52 -20.51
N GLU A 98 0.80 -6.10 -21.71
CA GLU A 98 1.29 -7.01 -22.76
C GLU A 98 2.59 -7.71 -22.31
N GLU A 99 3.55 -6.95 -21.76
CA GLU A 99 4.79 -7.49 -21.19
C GLU A 99 4.53 -8.46 -20.03
N LEU A 100 3.58 -8.13 -19.14
CA LEU A 100 3.16 -9.05 -18.08
C LEU A 100 2.56 -10.34 -18.64
N ALA A 101 1.72 -10.23 -19.67
CA ALA A 101 1.13 -11.41 -20.29
C ALA A 101 2.19 -12.31 -20.94
N ASP A 102 3.18 -11.72 -21.61
CA ASP A 102 4.25 -12.47 -22.25
C ASP A 102 5.23 -13.07 -21.22
N TYR A 103 5.50 -12.36 -20.13
CA TYR A 103 6.25 -12.89 -19.00
C TYR A 103 5.58 -14.11 -18.38
N GLU A 104 4.27 -14.05 -18.09
CA GLU A 104 3.54 -15.19 -17.52
C GLU A 104 3.47 -16.37 -18.49
N LYS A 105 3.29 -16.12 -19.79
CA LYS A 105 3.37 -17.17 -20.83
C LYS A 105 4.73 -17.86 -20.85
N SER A 106 5.82 -17.10 -20.65
CA SER A 106 7.17 -17.65 -20.65
C SER A 106 7.45 -18.61 -19.49
N LYS A 107 6.79 -18.41 -18.34
CA LYS A 107 6.92 -19.29 -17.16
C LYS A 107 6.22 -20.64 -17.33
N LEU A 108 5.07 -20.66 -17.99
CA LEU A 108 4.18 -21.83 -18.04
C LEU A 108 3.52 -21.98 -19.44
N PRO A 109 4.26 -22.39 -20.48
CA PRO A 109 3.83 -22.29 -21.89
C PRO A 109 2.50 -22.95 -22.29
N HIS A 110 1.90 -23.78 -21.43
CA HIS A 110 0.68 -24.55 -21.70
C HIS A 110 -0.45 -24.27 -20.68
N GLY A 111 -0.35 -23.20 -19.89
CA GLY A 111 -1.35 -22.80 -18.89
C GLY A 111 -2.29 -21.69 -19.37
N ASP A 112 -3.44 -21.55 -18.70
CA ASP A 112 -4.24 -20.32 -18.77
C ASP A 112 -3.65 -19.28 -17.80
N HIS A 113 -3.02 -18.24 -18.36
CA HIS A 113 -2.35 -17.19 -17.61
C HIS A 113 -3.28 -16.04 -17.21
N SER A 114 -4.52 -16.02 -17.74
CA SER A 114 -5.44 -14.90 -17.52
C SER A 114 -5.77 -14.70 -16.04
N PHE A 115 -5.92 -15.80 -15.29
CA PHE A 115 -6.15 -15.76 -13.85
C PHE A 115 -4.96 -15.15 -13.10
N ARG A 116 -3.71 -15.54 -13.41
CA ARG A 116 -2.52 -14.99 -12.74
C ARG A 116 -2.39 -13.49 -13.02
N ILE A 117 -2.56 -13.08 -14.27
CA ILE A 117 -2.56 -11.65 -14.65
C ILE A 117 -3.65 -10.90 -13.87
N MET A 118 -4.85 -11.47 -13.76
CA MET A 118 -5.96 -10.88 -13.00
C MET A 118 -5.65 -10.76 -11.50
N GLU A 119 -5.00 -11.76 -10.90
CA GLU A 119 -4.57 -11.71 -9.49
C GLU A 119 -3.56 -10.58 -9.26
N ILE A 120 -2.55 -10.45 -10.13
CA ILE A 120 -1.52 -9.41 -10.05
C ILE A 120 -2.15 -8.03 -10.23
N VAL A 121 -2.95 -7.83 -11.29
CA VAL A 121 -3.64 -6.57 -11.55
C VAL A 121 -4.63 -6.24 -10.42
N GLY A 122 -5.23 -7.26 -9.79
CA GLY A 122 -6.11 -7.11 -8.63
C GLY A 122 -5.43 -6.44 -7.43
N ILE A 123 -4.10 -6.58 -7.29
CA ILE A 123 -3.34 -5.89 -6.24
C ILE A 123 -3.38 -4.36 -6.40
N LEU A 124 -3.55 -3.82 -7.62
CA LEU A 124 -3.71 -2.37 -7.81
C LEU A 124 -4.90 -1.82 -7.02
N GLN A 125 -6.01 -2.56 -6.98
CA GLN A 125 -7.19 -2.17 -6.21
C GLN A 125 -6.93 -2.21 -4.70
N CYS A 126 -6.13 -3.17 -4.23
CA CYS A 126 -5.68 -3.22 -2.84
C CYS A 126 -4.82 -2.00 -2.49
N ILE A 127 -3.90 -1.61 -3.37
CA ILE A 127 -3.03 -0.44 -3.20
C ILE A 127 -3.84 0.86 -3.19
N HIS A 128 -4.81 1.01 -4.09
CA HIS A 128 -5.69 2.18 -4.13
C HIS A 128 -6.50 2.31 -2.84
N LYS A 129 -7.11 1.21 -2.36
CA LYS A 129 -7.86 1.18 -1.09
C LYS A 129 -6.97 1.53 0.10
N ALA A 130 -5.78 0.93 0.20
CA ALA A 130 -4.85 1.21 1.28
C ALA A 130 -4.37 2.66 1.26
N SER A 131 -4.04 3.20 0.08
CA SER A 131 -3.65 4.60 -0.11
C SER A 131 -4.75 5.56 0.33
N TYR A 132 -6.01 5.25 0.00
CA TYR A 132 -7.16 6.04 0.44
C TYR A 132 -7.28 6.05 1.97
N VAL A 133 -7.21 4.88 2.62
CA VAL A 133 -7.27 4.77 4.09
C VAL A 133 -6.11 5.52 4.75
N ILE A 134 -4.89 5.46 4.21
CA ILE A 134 -3.74 6.23 4.71
C ILE A 134 -4.06 7.73 4.71
N LYS A 135 -4.58 8.25 3.59
CA LYS A 135 -4.92 9.68 3.44
C LYS A 135 -6.00 10.11 4.43
N GLU A 136 -7.10 9.36 4.52
CA GLU A 136 -8.20 9.67 5.44
C GLU A 136 -7.75 9.59 6.90
N CYS A 137 -7.00 8.56 7.30
CA CYS A 137 -6.43 8.47 8.64
C CYS A 137 -5.50 9.65 8.93
N GLY A 138 -4.68 10.08 7.96
CA GLY A 138 -3.82 11.25 8.10
C GLY A 138 -4.59 12.55 8.34
N LEU A 139 -5.72 12.75 7.64
CA LEU A 139 -6.60 13.90 7.88
C LEU A 139 -7.19 13.89 9.28
N VAL A 140 -7.65 12.73 9.76
CA VAL A 140 -8.19 12.60 11.12
C VAL A 140 -7.10 12.91 12.15
N VAL A 141 -5.89 12.35 12.01
CA VAL A 141 -4.76 12.65 12.91
C VAL A 141 -4.46 14.15 12.96
N LYS A 142 -4.42 14.83 11.80
CA LYS A 142 -4.22 16.28 11.70
C LYS A 142 -5.33 17.06 12.41
N ILE A 143 -6.61 16.75 12.16
CA ILE A 143 -7.77 17.46 12.75
C ILE A 143 -7.79 17.34 14.28
N TYR A 144 -7.49 16.17 14.82
CA TYR A 144 -7.51 15.93 16.25
C TYR A 144 -6.21 16.31 16.97
N GLY A 145 -5.23 16.90 16.27
CA GLY A 145 -3.95 17.32 16.85
C GLY A 145 -3.13 16.14 17.39
N LEU A 146 -3.30 14.96 16.80
CA LEU A 146 -2.72 13.72 17.27
C LEU A 146 -1.32 13.45 16.70
N ASN A 147 -0.72 14.43 16.01
CA ASN A 147 0.61 14.32 15.41
C ASN A 147 1.64 13.88 16.46
N GLY A 148 2.06 12.61 16.45
CA GLY A 148 3.31 12.22 17.10
C GLY A 148 4.44 13.12 16.58
N LYS A 149 5.43 13.43 17.43
CA LYS A 149 6.53 14.32 17.01
C LYS A 149 7.31 13.76 15.80
N ASP A 150 7.22 12.45 15.54
CA ASP A 150 7.87 11.78 14.41
C ASP A 150 7.02 10.58 13.93
N CYS A 151 5.85 10.80 13.32
CA CYS A 151 5.09 9.71 12.71
C CYS A 151 5.40 9.61 11.21
N PRO A 152 6.20 8.62 10.75
CA PRO A 152 6.63 8.51 9.36
C PRO A 152 5.47 8.25 8.38
N LEU A 153 4.28 7.90 8.87
CA LEU A 153 3.08 7.69 8.06
C LEU A 153 2.48 9.01 7.54
N TYR A 154 2.76 10.15 8.18
CA TYR A 154 2.06 11.41 7.91
C TYR A 154 2.97 12.55 7.43
N GLU A 155 4.28 12.34 7.39
CA GLU A 155 5.25 13.30 6.81
C GLU A 155 5.06 13.51 5.30
N ILE A 156 4.42 12.55 4.62
CA ILE A 156 4.29 12.54 3.14
C ILE A 156 3.10 13.39 2.66
N SER A 157 2.30 13.95 3.57
CA SER A 157 0.98 14.53 3.22
C SER A 157 0.95 16.04 2.89
N ASP A 158 2.11 16.68 2.70
CA ASP A 158 2.21 18.12 2.40
C ASP A 158 2.70 18.41 0.96
N GLY A 159 2.50 17.47 0.04
CA GLY A 159 2.72 17.64 -1.41
C GLY A 159 1.43 17.85 -2.20
#